data_AF-A0A353H0Q4-F1
#
_entry.id   AF-A0A353H0Q4-F1
#
_cell.length_a   1.000
_cell.length_b   1.000
_cell.length_c   1.000
_cell.angle_alpha   90.00
_cell.angle_beta   90.00
_cell.angle_gamma   90.00
#
_symmetry.space_group_name_H-M   'P 1'
#
loop_
_entity.id
_entity.type
_entity.pdbx_description
1 polymer ?
#
loop_
_entity_poly.entity_id
_entity_poly.type
_entity_poly.pdbx_seq_one_letter_code
_entity_poly.pdbx_strand_id
1 'polypeptide(L)'
;MTFNIASGTEISMRELARMIVEITGGHPEIIYNPRNTGGLARLCGDITLAREKLGYQPRIALPEGLKLTMEYELEPRPTDQKDEE
;
A
#
# COMPACT_ATOMS: atom_id res chain seq x y z
N MET A 1 3.47 -23.71 11.50
CA MET A 1 3.59 -22.39 12.15
C MET A 1 3.31 -21.36 11.08
N THR A 2 2.58 -20.29 11.41
CA THR A 2 2.16 -19.25 10.45
C THR A 2 2.62 -17.91 10.97
N PHE A 3 3.12 -17.04 10.09
CA PHE A 3 3.63 -15.71 10.43
C PHE A 3 2.89 -14.64 9.62
N ASN A 4 2.52 -13.53 10.27
CA ASN A 4 2.03 -12.34 9.58
C ASN A 4 3.23 -11.50 9.11
N ILE A 5 3.24 -11.14 7.83
CA ILE A 5 4.21 -10.22 7.25
C ILE A 5 3.45 -8.96 6.84
N ALA A 6 3.60 -7.89 7.62
CA ALA A 6 2.86 -6.64 7.48
C ALA A 6 3.67 -5.48 8.06
N SER A 7 3.19 -4.24 7.94
CA SER A 7 3.82 -3.05 8.54
C SER A 7 3.76 -3.02 10.08
N GLY A 8 2.82 -3.74 10.69
CA GLY A 8 2.53 -3.63 12.13
C GLY A 8 1.80 -2.33 12.52
N THR A 9 1.39 -1.53 11.54
CA THR A 9 0.67 -0.27 11.72
C THR A 9 -0.49 -0.20 10.74
N GLU A 10 -1.57 0.50 11.12
CA GLU A 10 -2.72 0.76 10.25
C GLU A 10 -2.74 2.23 9.80
N ILE A 11 -3.52 2.50 8.74
CA ILE A 11 -3.82 3.85 8.24
C ILE A 11 -5.30 3.89 7.84
N SER A 12 -5.98 5.04 8.03
CA SER A 12 -7.33 5.19 7.51
C SER A 12 -7.34 5.46 5.99
N MET A 13 -8.42 5.07 5.31
CA MET A 13 -8.60 5.37 3.88
C MET A 13 -8.54 6.88 3.58
N ARG A 14 -8.98 7.71 4.52
CA ARG A 14 -8.93 9.18 4.37
C ARG A 14 -7.50 9.69 4.40
N GLU A 15 -6.69 9.23 5.35
CA GLU A 15 -5.28 9.63 5.46
C GLU A 15 -4.48 9.13 4.26
N LEU A 16 -4.71 7.89 3.83
CA LEU A 16 -4.07 7.33 2.64
C LEU A 16 -4.42 8.14 1.39
N ALA A 17 -5.69 8.48 1.17
CA ALA A 17 -6.11 9.28 0.02
C ALA A 17 -5.44 10.66 0.00
N ARG A 18 -5.38 11.35 1.15
CA ARG A 18 -4.69 12.64 1.26
C ARG A 18 -3.19 12.52 0.98
N MET A 19 -2.54 11.50 1.52
CA MET A 19 -1.12 11.24 1.30
C MET A 19 -0.82 11.01 -0.19
N ILE A 20 -1.68 10.28 -0.91
CA ILE A 20 -1.52 10.08 -2.35
C ILE A 20 -1.64 11.41 -3.11
N VAL A 21 -2.60 12.27 -2.75
CA VAL A 21 -2.74 13.60 -3.36
C VAL A 21 -1.48 14.44 -3.16
N GLU A 22 -0.95 14.45 -1.94
CA GLU A 22 0.28 15.18 -1.60
C GLU A 22 1.50 14.67 -2.38
N ILE A 23 1.68 13.34 -2.47
CA ILE A 23 2.83 12.74 -3.17
C ILE A 23 2.73 12.95 -4.68
N THR A 24 1.53 12.85 -5.26
CA THR A 24 1.34 13.00 -6.71
C THR A 24 1.42 14.45 -7.19
N GLY A 25 1.26 15.43 -6.29
CA GLY A 25 1.13 16.84 -6.66
C GLY A 25 -0.13 17.16 -7.48
N GLY A 26 -1.04 16.19 -7.61
CA GLY A 26 -2.29 16.32 -8.32
C GLY A 26 -3.36 17.06 -7.51
N HIS A 27 -4.48 17.36 -8.15
CA HIS A 27 -5.63 17.99 -7.51
C HIS A 27 -6.93 17.20 -7.74
N PRO A 28 -6.96 15.87 -7.52
CA PRO A 28 -8.18 15.11 -7.71
C PRO A 28 -9.19 15.40 -6.60
N GLU A 29 -10.47 15.34 -6.93
CA GLU A 29 -11.55 15.41 -5.94
C GLU A 29 -11.63 14.09 -5.15
N ILE A 30 -11.66 14.17 -3.80
CA ILE A 30 -11.87 12.99 -2.94
C ILE A 30 -13.37 12.81 -2.72
N ILE A 31 -13.95 11.78 -3.35
CA ILE A 31 -15.38 11.47 -3.27
C ILE A 31 -15.64 10.40 -2.20
N TYR A 32 -16.58 10.66 -1.30
CA TYR A 32 -17.02 9.70 -0.28
C TYR A 32 -18.20 8.88 -0.78
N ASN A 33 -18.02 7.55 -0.88
CA ASN A 33 -19.09 6.64 -1.24
C ASN A 33 -19.66 5.95 0.01
N PRO A 34 -20.94 6.15 0.38
CA PRO A 34 -21.55 5.55 1.56
C PRO A 34 -21.90 4.07 1.40
N ARG A 35 -21.75 3.50 0.20
CA ARG A 35 -22.02 2.07 -0.03
C ARG A 35 -20.97 1.24 0.69
N ASN A 36 -21.36 0.66 1.83
CA ASN A 36 -20.50 -0.25 2.57
C ASN A 36 -20.55 -1.65 1.93
N THR A 37 -19.55 -1.97 1.13
CA THR A 37 -19.49 -3.19 0.29
C THR A 37 -19.01 -4.45 1.01
N GLY A 38 -18.93 -4.46 2.35
CA GLY A 38 -18.67 -5.68 3.13
C GLY A 38 -17.20 -5.99 3.39
N GLY A 39 -16.33 -4.99 3.45
CA GLY A 39 -14.94 -5.13 3.90
C GLY A 39 -14.77 -4.99 5.42
N LEU A 40 -13.59 -5.37 5.92
CA LEU A 40 -13.20 -5.08 7.30
C LEU A 40 -13.04 -3.57 7.50
N ALA A 41 -13.64 -3.04 8.58
CA ALA A 41 -13.52 -1.62 8.91
C ALA A 41 -12.10 -1.20 9.34
N ARG A 42 -11.32 -2.17 9.86
CA ARG A 42 -9.93 -1.99 10.29
C ARG A 42 -9.15 -3.28 10.03
N LEU A 43 -7.89 -3.13 9.66
CA LEU A 43 -6.96 -4.24 9.46
C LEU A 43 -5.56 -3.78 9.87
N CYS A 44 -4.98 -4.47 10.86
CA CYS A 44 -3.62 -4.25 11.32
C CYS A 44 -2.99 -5.61 11.58
N GLY A 45 -1.96 -5.96 10.80
CA GLY A 45 -1.27 -7.25 10.96
C GLY A 45 -0.40 -7.24 12.20
N ASP A 46 -0.68 -8.12 13.17
CA ASP A 46 0.21 -8.34 14.31
C ASP A 46 1.47 -9.09 13.87
N ILE A 47 2.61 -8.41 13.91
CA ILE A 47 3.92 -8.92 13.48
C ILE A 47 4.79 -9.42 14.63
N THR A 48 4.25 -9.53 15.85
CA THR A 48 5.02 -9.92 17.05
C THR A 48 5.78 -11.23 16.83
N LEU A 49 5.10 -12.26 16.33
CA LEU A 49 5.72 -13.57 16.10
C LEU A 49 6.83 -13.53 15.03
N ALA A 50 6.64 -12.74 13.97
CA ALA A 50 7.63 -12.58 12.91
C ALA A 50 8.86 -11.81 13.41
N ARG A 51 8.67 -10.76 14.23
CA ARG A 51 9.78 -10.05 14.90
C ARG A 51 10.60 -10.97 15.77
N GLU A 52 9.94 -11.74 16.64
CA GLU A 52 10.63 -12.57 17.64
C GLU A 52 11.37 -13.77 17.05
N LYS A 53 10.78 -14.42 16.04
CA LYS A 53 11.32 -15.69 15.50
C LYS A 53 12.14 -15.52 14.24
N LEU A 54 11.88 -14.48 13.46
CA LEU A 54 12.54 -14.25 12.18
C LEU A 54 13.42 -13.00 12.19
N GLY A 55 13.38 -12.18 13.25
CA GLY A 55 14.00 -10.85 13.25
C GLY A 55 13.36 -9.91 12.22
N TYR A 56 12.12 -10.18 11.81
CA TYR A 56 11.44 -9.40 10.76
C TYR A 56 11.21 -7.96 11.23
N GLN A 57 11.62 -7.00 10.40
CA GLN A 57 11.37 -5.58 10.64
C GLN A 57 11.01 -4.91 9.29
N PRO A 58 9.80 -4.32 9.17
CA PRO A 58 9.48 -3.48 8.02
C PRO A 58 10.48 -2.33 7.90
N ARG A 59 11.09 -2.18 6.72
CA ARG A 59 12.15 -1.19 6.49
C ARG A 59 11.68 0.06 5.77
N ILE A 60 10.63 -0.07 4.97
CA ILE A 60 10.10 1.00 4.13
C ILE A 60 8.82 1.53 4.77
N ALA A 61 8.81 2.83 5.05
CA ALA A 61 7.61 3.50 5.54
C ALA A 61 6.60 3.72 4.41
N LEU A 62 5.31 3.84 4.73
CA LEU A 62 4.26 3.99 3.71
C LEU A 62 4.51 5.17 2.73
N PRO A 63 4.91 6.38 3.16
CA PRO A 63 5.17 7.47 2.21
C PRO A 63 6.35 7.19 1.27
N GLU A 64 7.38 6.50 1.74
CA GLU A 64 8.52 6.09 0.95
C GLU A 64 8.12 5.01 -0.06
N GLY A 65 7.38 3.99 0.39
CA GLY A 65 6.85 2.94 -0.47
C GLY A 65 5.95 3.49 -1.59
N LEU A 66 5.08 4.45 -1.29
CA LEU A 66 4.23 5.09 -2.29
C LEU A 66 5.03 5.85 -3.36
N LYS A 67 6.12 6.52 -2.98
CA LYS A 67 7.02 7.19 -3.94
C LYS A 67 7.68 6.18 -4.87
N LEU A 68 8.22 5.09 -4.31
CA LEU A 68 8.82 4.01 -5.09
C LEU A 68 7.81 3.36 -6.05
N THR A 69 6.56 3.17 -5.61
CA THR A 69 5.48 2.67 -6.48
C THR A 69 5.19 3.63 -7.63
N MET A 70 5.16 4.94 -7.37
CA MET A 70 4.97 5.94 -8.42
C MET A 70 6.11 5.96 -9.43
N GLU A 71 7.36 5.92 -8.94
CA GLU A 71 8.55 5.83 -9.80
C GLU A 71 8.44 4.60 -10.72
N TYR A 72 8.08 3.44 -10.16
CA TYR A 72 7.91 2.20 -10.92
C TYR A 72 6.80 2.27 -11.99
N GLU A 73 5.64 2.87 -11.68
CA GLU A 73 4.53 2.96 -12.63
C GLU A 73 4.73 4.03 -13.72
N LEU A 74 5.51 5.08 -13.43
CA LEU A 74 5.82 6.15 -14.38
C LEU A 74 7.00 5.80 -15.28
N GLU A 75 7.80 4.79 -14.94
CA GLU A 75 8.83 4.27 -15.83
C GLU A 75 8.19 3.58 -17.05
N PRO A 76 8.56 3.96 -18.29
CA PRO A 76 8.04 3.32 -19.48
C PRO A 76 8.48 1.85 -19.50
N ARG A 77 7.53 0.95 -19.29
CA ARG A 77 7.78 -0.49 -19.48
C ARG A 77 8.11 -0.72 -20.95
N PRO A 78 9.17 -1.48 -21.29
CA PRO A 78 9.26 -2.05 -22.62
C PRO A 78 7.97 -2.85 -22.80
N THR A 79 7.14 -2.44 -23.77
CA THR A 79 5.89 -3.11 -24.12
C THR A 79 6.15 -4.61 -24.13
N ASP A 80 5.41 -5.35 -23.32
CA ASP A 80 5.30 -6.80 -23.47
C ASP A 80 4.99 -7.02 -24.95
N GLN A 81 5.99 -7.47 -25.72
CA GLN A 81 5.76 -7.91 -27.08
C GLN A 81 4.72 -9.01 -26.93
N LYS A 82 3.56 -8.79 -27.57
CA LYS A 82 2.51 -9.80 -27.62
C LYS A 82 3.15 -11.07 -28.18
N ASP A 83 3.30 -12.08 -27.33
CA ASP A 83 3.38 -13.45 -27.79
C ASP A 83 1.97 -13.80 -28.30
N GLU A 84 1.69 -13.38 -29.53
CA GLU A 84 0.62 -13.94 -30.37
C GLU A 84 1.06 -15.35 -30.77
N GLU A 85 0.46 -16.36 -30.15
CA GLU A 85 0.23 -17.69 -30.75
C GLU A 85 -1.27 -17.89 -31.01
#